data_AF-A0AAQ3AGL4-F1
#
_entry.id   AF-A0AAQ3AGL4-F1
#
_cell.length_a   1.000
_cell.length_b   1.000
_cell.length_c   1.000
_cell.angle_alpha   90.00
_cell.angle_beta   90.00
_cell.angle_gamma   90.00
#
_symmetry.space_group_name_H-M   'P 1'
#
loop_
_entity.id
_entity.type
_entity.pdbx_description
1 polymer ?
#
loop_
_entity_poly.entity_id
_entity_poly.type
_entity_poly.pdbx_seq_one_letter_code
_entity_poly.pdbx_strand_id
1 'polypeptide(L)'
;MGLPQTVITRQMVLTELIKAGINQEIAEDLSYRYYKNELTHKDIEYLKENFDIKLEKVEASLKSDIEKVEVSLRADIEKVEASLKSDIRDLDNKIDNVENNLNNKIDNKFNELDNKIEKIESGLKSDIASVSNEVALVRKDMEINKMALNSQLVKINSKLEGTSKLHYWMFGTVITLFVGMLLTLIFK
;
A
#
# COMPACT_ATOMS: atom_id res chain seq x y z
N MET A 1 -62.03 56.43 -37.11
CA MET A 1 -61.50 57.67 -37.74
C MET A 1 -61.08 58.60 -36.61
N GLY A 2 -59.78 58.90 -36.48
CA GLY A 2 -59.32 59.91 -35.53
C GLY A 2 -59.78 61.29 -35.99
N LEU A 3 -60.23 62.14 -35.06
CA LEU A 3 -60.59 63.53 -35.34
C LEU A 3 -59.39 64.27 -36.00
N PRO A 4 -59.62 65.21 -36.91
CA PRO A 4 -58.54 66.00 -37.50
C PRO A 4 -57.82 66.77 -36.40
N GLN A 5 -56.53 66.47 -36.20
CA GLN A 5 -55.69 67.26 -35.30
C GLN A 5 -55.50 68.65 -35.89
N THR A 6 -55.85 69.68 -35.13
CA THR A 6 -55.56 71.07 -35.45
C THR A 6 -54.04 71.27 -35.47
N VAL A 7 -53.48 71.57 -36.64
CA VAL A 7 -52.05 71.86 -36.79
C VAL A 7 -51.80 73.30 -36.32
N ILE A 8 -51.10 73.45 -35.20
CA ILE A 8 -50.69 74.77 -34.69
C ILE A 8 -49.53 75.28 -35.56
N THR A 9 -49.76 76.37 -36.28
CA THR A 9 -48.73 76.99 -37.14
C THR A 9 -47.85 77.97 -36.34
N ARG A 10 -46.62 78.25 -36.80
CA ARG A 10 -45.75 79.28 -36.21
C ARG A 10 -46.48 80.61 -36.01
N GLN A 11 -47.25 81.04 -37.02
CA GLN A 11 -47.97 82.32 -36.98
C GLN A 11 -49.07 82.34 -35.92
N MET A 12 -49.75 81.22 -35.69
CA MET A 12 -50.74 81.09 -34.61
C MET A 12 -50.07 81.28 -33.24
N VAL A 13 -48.92 80.62 -33.02
CA VAL A 13 -48.17 80.76 -31.76
C VAL A 13 -47.64 82.17 -31.57
N LEU A 14 -47.04 82.76 -32.61
CA LEU A 14 -46.53 84.14 -32.60
C LEU A 14 -47.63 85.14 -32.20
N THR A 15 -48.81 85.00 -32.81
CA THR A 15 -49.95 85.90 -32.56
C THR A 15 -50.43 85.79 -31.11
N GLU A 16 -50.54 84.57 -30.58
CA GLU A 16 -50.96 84.36 -29.18
C GLU A 16 -49.91 84.83 -28.16
N LEU A 17 -48.60 84.66 -28.44
CA LEU A 17 -47.54 85.18 -27.57
C LEU A 17 -47.54 86.72 -27.49
N ILE A 18 -47.73 87.40 -28.64
CA ILE A 18 -47.85 88.86 -28.68
C ILE A 18 -49.11 89.33 -27.93
N LYS A 19 -50.25 88.66 -28.12
CA LYS A 19 -51.49 88.95 -27.36
C LYS A 19 -51.32 88.77 -25.85
N ALA A 20 -50.49 87.83 -25.42
CA ALA A 20 -50.15 87.62 -24.01
C ALA A 20 -49.20 88.69 -23.45
N GLY A 21 -48.80 89.69 -24.25
CA GLY A 21 -47.95 90.80 -23.83
C GLY A 21 -46.45 90.51 -23.93
N ILE A 22 -46.04 89.43 -24.60
CA ILE A 22 -44.62 89.13 -24.84
C ILE A 22 -44.10 90.07 -25.93
N ASN A 23 -42.90 90.61 -25.73
CA ASN A 23 -42.22 91.44 -26.71
C ASN A 23 -42.11 90.74 -28.07
N GLN A 24 -42.30 91.47 -29.17
CA GLN A 24 -42.35 90.90 -30.52
C GLN A 24 -41.08 90.10 -30.89
N GLU A 25 -39.88 90.59 -30.57
CA GLU A 25 -38.64 89.84 -30.84
C GLU A 25 -38.61 88.51 -30.08
N ILE A 26 -39.02 88.53 -28.81
CA ILE A 26 -39.07 87.34 -27.95
C ILE A 26 -40.15 86.36 -28.46
N ALA A 27 -41.30 86.87 -28.91
CA ALA A 27 -42.39 86.06 -29.45
C ALA A 27 -42.01 85.42 -30.80
N GLU A 28 -41.26 86.12 -31.65
CA GLU A 28 -40.75 85.60 -32.92
C GLU A 28 -39.75 84.47 -32.73
N ASP A 29 -38.87 84.58 -31.74
CA ASP A 29 -37.91 83.54 -31.34
C ASP A 29 -38.64 82.32 -30.72
N LEU A 30 -39.53 82.53 -29.74
CA LEU A 30 -40.26 81.43 -29.09
C LEU A 30 -41.19 80.67 -30.05
N SER A 31 -41.90 81.36 -30.94
CA SER A 31 -42.75 80.72 -31.94
C SER A 31 -41.95 79.92 -32.97
N TYR A 32 -40.74 80.38 -33.32
CA TYR A 32 -39.82 79.64 -34.17
C TYR A 32 -39.32 78.37 -33.49
N ARG A 33 -38.85 78.48 -32.24
CA ARG A 33 -38.39 77.34 -31.43
C ARG A 33 -39.49 76.29 -31.23
N TYR A 34 -40.72 76.73 -30.98
CA TYR A 34 -41.89 75.85 -30.89
C TYR A 34 -42.13 75.12 -32.21
N TYR A 35 -42.20 75.84 -33.34
CA TYR A 35 -42.46 75.23 -34.65
C TYR A 35 -41.36 74.25 -35.10
N LYS A 36 -40.12 74.50 -34.68
CA LYS A 36 -38.97 73.62 -34.93
C LYS A 36 -38.79 72.50 -33.90
N ASN A 37 -39.63 72.43 -32.87
CA ASN A 37 -39.52 71.49 -31.75
C ASN A 37 -38.13 71.53 -31.06
N GLU A 38 -37.46 72.68 -31.08
CA GLU A 38 -36.11 72.82 -30.51
C GLU A 38 -36.11 72.59 -28.99
N LEU A 39 -37.23 72.89 -28.33
CA LEU A 39 -37.41 72.62 -26.90
C LEU A 39 -37.51 71.11 -26.62
N THR A 40 -38.30 70.38 -27.42
CA THR A 40 -38.47 68.92 -27.28
C THR A 40 -37.19 68.16 -27.59
N HIS A 41 -36.38 68.63 -28.56
CA HIS A 41 -35.11 67.98 -28.88
C HIS A 41 -34.13 68.06 -27.70
N LYS A 42 -34.03 69.22 -27.04
CA LYS A 42 -33.20 69.41 -25.85
C LYS A 42 -33.62 68.52 -24.69
N ASP A 43 -34.93 68.37 -24.47
CA ASP A 43 -35.43 67.48 -23.41
C ASP A 43 -35.07 66.01 -23.69
N ILE A 44 -35.16 65.57 -24.95
CA ILE A 44 -34.77 64.22 -25.37
C ILE A 44 -33.26 64.00 -25.23
N GLU A 45 -32.45 64.99 -25.62
CA GLU A 45 -31.00 64.96 -25.46
C GLU A 45 -30.61 64.82 -23.98
N TYR A 46 -31.21 65.64 -23.11
CA TYR A 46 -31.01 65.56 -21.67
C TYR A 46 -31.41 64.20 -21.08
N LEU A 47 -32.55 63.65 -21.50
CA LEU A 47 -32.98 62.32 -21.08
C LEU A 47 -31.99 61.23 -21.53
N LYS A 48 -31.53 61.30 -22.78
CA LYS A 48 -30.56 60.37 -23.35
C LYS A 48 -29.25 60.41 -22.55
N GLU A 49 -28.68 61.59 -22.34
CA GLU A 49 -27.46 61.76 -21.54
C GLU A 49 -27.62 61.18 -20.12
N ASN A 50 -28.75 61.44 -19.47
CA ASN A 50 -29.01 60.91 -18.13
C ASN A 50 -29.14 59.37 -18.13
N PHE A 51 -29.77 58.79 -19.15
CA PHE A 51 -29.85 57.34 -19.30
C PHE A 51 -28.49 56.71 -19.59
N ASP A 52 -27.71 57.30 -20.49
CA ASP A 52 -26.36 56.81 -20.81
C ASP A 52 -25.47 56.83 -19.56
N ILE A 53 -25.48 57.91 -18.78
CA ILE A 53 -24.74 58.01 -17.50
C ILE A 53 -25.21 56.95 -16.49
N LYS A 54 -26.52 56.69 -16.39
CA LYS A 54 -27.04 55.66 -15.49
C LYS A 54 -26.63 54.26 -15.93
N LEU A 55 -26.64 54.00 -17.24
CA LEU A 55 -26.24 52.72 -17.81
C LEU A 55 -24.75 52.45 -17.56
N GLU A 56 -23.89 53.44 -17.79
CA GLU A 56 -22.45 53.35 -17.49
C GLU A 56 -22.19 53.06 -16.01
N LYS A 57 -22.93 53.71 -15.10
CA LYS A 57 -22.81 53.45 -13.65
C LYS A 57 -23.23 52.02 -13.29
N VAL A 58 -24.30 51.51 -13.89
CA VAL A 58 -24.75 50.14 -13.67
C VAL A 58 -23.73 49.14 -14.20
N GLU A 59 -23.21 49.35 -15.40
CA GLU A 59 -22.17 48.50 -15.99
C GLU A 59 -20.90 48.47 -15.13
N ALA A 60 -20.43 49.65 -14.69
CA ALA A 60 -19.27 49.74 -13.80
C ALA A 60 -19.50 49.02 -12.46
N SER A 61 -20.68 49.17 -11.86
CA SER A 61 -21.04 48.48 -10.62
C SER A 61 -21.05 46.96 -10.79
N LEU A 62 -21.71 46.46 -11.85
CA LEU A 62 -21.79 45.02 -12.12
C LEU A 62 -20.42 44.43 -12.40
N LYS A 63 -19.58 45.13 -13.16
CA LYS A 63 -18.20 44.70 -13.42
C LYS A 63 -17.40 44.57 -12.11
N SER A 64 -17.48 45.58 -11.23
CA SER A 64 -16.85 45.54 -9.91
C SER A 64 -17.35 44.36 -9.08
N ASP A 65 -18.65 44.09 -9.09
CA ASP A 65 -19.21 42.98 -8.30
C ASP A 65 -18.80 41.61 -8.86
N ILE A 66 -18.73 41.45 -10.18
CA ILE A 66 -18.19 40.25 -10.83
C ILE A 66 -16.73 40.04 -10.44
N GLU A 67 -15.89 41.08 -10.52
CA GLU A 67 -14.47 41.01 -10.13
C GLU A 67 -14.31 40.59 -8.66
N LYS A 68 -15.14 41.11 -7.74
CA LYS A 68 -15.13 40.69 -6.34
C LYS A 68 -15.51 39.22 -6.16
N VAL A 69 -16.52 38.75 -6.88
CA VAL A 69 -16.94 37.34 -6.85
C VAL A 69 -15.84 36.43 -7.37
N GLU A 70 -15.19 36.78 -8.49
CA GLU A 70 -14.07 36.02 -9.04
C GLU A 70 -12.89 35.91 -8.06
N VAL A 71 -12.52 37.03 -7.43
CA VAL A 71 -11.46 37.04 -6.40
C VAL A 71 -11.82 36.16 -5.21
N SER A 72 -13.08 36.24 -4.72
CA SER A 72 -13.54 35.41 -3.60
C SER A 72 -13.52 33.93 -3.94
N LEU A 73 -14.05 33.54 -5.10
CA LEU A 73 -14.08 32.14 -5.54
C LEU A 73 -12.68 31.58 -5.72
N ARG A 74 -11.76 32.37 -6.27
CA ARG A 74 -10.35 31.98 -6.39
C ARG A 74 -9.72 31.73 -5.01
N ALA A 75 -9.95 32.62 -4.05
CA ALA A 75 -9.42 32.45 -2.69
C ALA A 75 -9.99 31.19 -2.00
N ASP A 76 -11.28 30.91 -2.19
CA ASP A 76 -11.91 29.69 -1.65
C ASP A 76 -11.33 28.42 -2.30
N ILE A 77 -11.09 28.42 -3.61
CA ILE A 77 -10.43 27.32 -4.33
C ILE A 77 -9.01 27.10 -3.79
N GLU A 78 -8.21 28.15 -3.67
CA GLU A 78 -6.83 28.07 -3.15
C GLU A 78 -6.81 27.51 -1.71
N LYS A 79 -7.80 27.87 -0.88
CA LYS A 79 -7.94 27.34 0.48
C LYS A 79 -8.31 25.85 0.50
N VAL A 80 -9.22 25.42 -0.38
CA VAL A 80 -9.58 24.00 -0.52
C VAL A 80 -8.39 23.18 -1.00
N GLU A 81 -7.66 23.67 -2.02
CA GLU A 81 -6.45 23.00 -2.51
C GLU A 81 -5.38 22.87 -1.43
N ALA A 82 -5.14 23.92 -0.65
CA ALA A 82 -4.20 23.88 0.47
C ALA A 82 -4.61 22.86 1.54
N SER A 83 -5.90 22.80 1.89
CA SER A 83 -6.43 21.80 2.84
C SER A 83 -6.23 20.38 2.33
N LEU A 84 -6.64 20.10 1.09
CA LEU A 84 -6.51 18.77 0.49
C LEU A 84 -5.04 18.33 0.40
N LYS A 85 -4.14 19.25 0.07
CA LYS A 85 -2.69 18.97 0.06
C LYS A 85 -2.14 18.65 1.45
N SER A 86 -2.69 19.28 2.49
CA SER A 86 -2.35 18.94 3.88
C SER A 86 -2.85 17.55 4.25
N ASP A 87 -4.12 17.26 3.94
CA ASP A 87 -4.74 15.95 4.24
C ASP A 87 -4.00 14.80 3.55
N ILE A 88 -3.58 14.98 2.29
CA ILE A 88 -2.78 14.00 1.54
C ILE A 88 -1.44 13.74 2.26
N ARG A 89 -0.72 14.79 2.68
CA ARG A 89 0.54 14.64 3.42
C ARG A 89 0.36 13.91 4.75
N ASP A 90 -0.73 14.19 5.46
CA ASP A 90 -1.04 13.51 6.72
C ASP A 90 -1.37 12.03 6.49
N LEU A 91 -2.03 11.70 5.38
CA LEU A 91 -2.27 10.31 4.97
C LEU A 91 -0.97 9.60 4.57
N ASP A 92 -0.10 10.24 3.79
CA ASP A 92 1.22 9.68 3.42
C ASP A 92 2.03 9.36 4.70
N ASN A 93 2.11 10.30 5.64
CA ASN A 93 2.79 10.06 6.93
C ASN A 93 2.18 8.89 7.74
N LYS A 94 0.85 8.73 7.70
CA LYS A 94 0.17 7.61 8.36
C LYS A 94 0.50 6.28 7.68
N ILE A 95 0.55 6.26 6.34
CA ILE A 95 0.91 5.09 5.55
C ILE A 95 2.35 4.68 5.88
N ASP A 96 3.30 5.61 5.83
CA ASP A 96 4.70 5.37 6.16
C ASP A 96 4.87 4.78 7.58
N ASN A 97 4.13 5.31 8.56
CA ASN A 97 4.17 4.79 9.91
C ASN A 97 3.60 3.36 10.01
N VAL A 98 2.50 3.06 9.31
CA VAL A 98 1.94 1.70 9.27
C VAL A 98 2.92 0.73 8.61
N GLU A 99 3.51 1.11 7.48
CA GLU A 99 4.50 0.30 6.77
C GLU A 99 5.70 -0.03 7.66
N ASN A 100 6.29 0.98 8.29
CA ASN A 100 7.42 0.79 9.21
C ASN A 100 7.07 -0.13 10.39
N ASN A 101 5.88 0.03 10.97
CA ASN A 101 5.42 -0.84 12.05
C ASN A 101 5.21 -2.30 11.60
N LEU A 102 4.72 -2.51 10.39
CA LEU A 102 4.54 -3.85 9.81
C LEU A 102 5.90 -4.50 9.52
N ASN A 103 6.83 -3.76 8.89
CA ASN A 103 8.19 -4.25 8.63
C ASN A 103 8.88 -4.68 9.93
N ASN A 104 8.85 -3.83 10.98
CA ASN A 104 9.40 -4.18 12.29
C ASN A 104 8.75 -5.43 12.90
N LYS A 105 7.43 -5.59 12.77
CA LYS A 105 6.74 -6.80 13.27
C LYS A 105 7.15 -8.05 12.51
N ILE A 106 7.31 -7.94 11.19
CA ILE A 106 7.75 -9.03 10.32
C ILE A 106 9.17 -9.45 10.67
N ASP A 107 10.11 -8.50 10.76
CA ASP A 107 11.51 -8.76 11.10
C ASP A 107 11.64 -9.42 12.48
N ASN A 108 10.90 -8.94 13.48
CA ASN A 108 10.86 -9.56 14.79
C ASN A 108 10.36 -11.01 14.74
N LYS A 109 9.35 -11.30 13.90
CA LYS A 109 8.83 -12.66 13.75
C LYS A 109 9.80 -13.58 13.01
N PHE A 110 10.52 -13.09 12.01
CA PHE A 110 11.60 -13.85 11.38
C PHE A 110 12.71 -14.17 12.37
N ASN A 111 13.20 -13.18 13.12
CA ASN A 111 14.22 -13.38 14.16
C ASN A 111 13.77 -14.40 15.23
N GLU A 112 12.51 -14.34 15.68
CA GLU A 112 11.95 -15.33 16.61
C GLU A 112 11.95 -16.76 16.02
N LEU A 113 11.66 -16.89 14.72
CA LEU A 113 11.65 -18.18 14.03
C LEU A 113 13.07 -18.72 13.83
N ASP A 114 14.01 -17.89 13.39
CA ASP A 114 15.41 -18.26 13.21
C ASP A 114 16.00 -18.79 14.53
N ASN A 115 15.79 -18.06 15.64
CA ASN A 115 16.22 -18.51 16.97
C ASN A 115 15.61 -19.87 17.38
N LYS A 116 14.34 -20.12 17.04
CA LYS A 116 13.70 -21.42 17.33
C LYS A 116 14.30 -22.54 16.48
N ILE A 117 14.58 -22.26 15.21
CA ILE A 117 15.22 -23.22 14.29
C ILE A 117 16.62 -23.56 14.80
N GLU A 118 17.44 -22.57 15.15
CA GLU A 118 18.79 -22.79 15.70
C GLU A 118 18.78 -23.62 16.99
N LYS A 119 17.80 -23.37 17.88
CA LYS A 119 17.64 -24.16 19.10
C LYS A 119 17.26 -25.62 18.82
N ILE A 120 16.40 -25.86 17.83
CA ILE A 120 16.03 -27.21 17.41
C ILE A 120 17.23 -27.91 16.77
N GLU A 121 17.95 -27.23 15.87
CA GLU A 121 19.11 -27.78 15.19
C GLU A 121 20.23 -28.16 16.18
N SER A 122 20.52 -27.28 17.15
CA SER A 122 21.51 -27.57 18.20
C SER A 122 21.07 -28.74 19.09
N GLY A 123 19.78 -28.82 19.44
CA GLY A 123 19.21 -29.97 20.16
C GLY A 123 19.39 -31.29 19.41
N LEU A 124 18.96 -31.32 18.13
CA LEU A 124 19.10 -32.52 17.28
C LEU A 124 20.57 -32.93 17.10
N LYS A 125 21.48 -31.97 16.94
CA LYS A 125 22.91 -32.24 16.86
C LYS A 125 23.46 -32.91 18.13
N SER A 126 23.00 -32.46 19.29
CA SER A 126 23.34 -33.08 20.58
C SER A 126 22.79 -34.50 20.69
N ASP A 127 21.52 -34.71 20.33
CA ASP A 127 20.88 -36.02 20.37
C ASP A 127 21.58 -37.02 19.44
N ILE A 128 21.90 -36.60 18.21
CA ILE A 128 22.67 -37.41 17.25
C ILE A 128 24.05 -37.77 17.81
N ALA A 129 24.75 -36.83 18.45
CA ALA A 129 26.05 -37.09 19.05
C ALA A 129 25.96 -38.11 20.20
N SER A 130 24.93 -38.01 21.05
CA SER A 130 24.67 -38.97 22.13
C SER A 130 24.43 -40.38 21.59
N VAL A 131 23.51 -40.51 20.61
CA VAL A 131 23.22 -41.80 19.96
C VAL A 131 24.47 -42.37 19.28
N SER A 132 25.27 -41.53 18.61
CA SER A 132 26.53 -41.98 17.99
C SER A 132 27.51 -42.54 19.02
N ASN A 133 27.58 -41.96 20.22
CA ASN A 133 28.40 -42.47 21.31
C ASN A 133 27.87 -43.80 21.86
N GLU A 134 26.57 -43.92 22.11
CA GLU A 134 25.93 -45.17 22.55
C GLU A 134 26.17 -46.31 21.54
N VAL A 135 26.00 -46.06 20.24
CA VAL A 135 26.28 -47.04 19.18
C VAL A 135 27.76 -47.45 19.19
N ALA A 136 28.69 -46.53 19.43
CA ALA A 136 30.12 -46.85 19.52
C ALA A 136 30.43 -47.76 20.71
N LEU A 137 29.80 -47.52 21.87
CA LEU A 137 29.93 -48.38 23.05
C LEU A 137 29.37 -49.77 22.79
N VAL A 138 28.16 -49.88 22.23
CA VAL A 138 27.55 -51.16 21.85
C VAL A 138 28.42 -51.94 20.87
N ARG A 139 29.02 -51.27 19.88
CA ARG A 139 29.98 -51.91 18.95
C ARG A 139 31.20 -52.46 19.68
N LYS A 140 31.76 -51.71 20.64
CA LYS A 140 32.90 -52.17 21.45
C LYS A 140 32.53 -53.39 22.28
N ASP A 141 31.37 -53.39 22.93
CA ASP A 141 30.90 -54.52 23.73
C ASP A 141 30.67 -55.77 22.88
N MET A 142 30.11 -55.62 21.67
CA MET A 142 29.97 -56.73 20.71
C MET A 142 31.33 -57.31 20.28
N GLU A 143 32.33 -56.47 20.01
CA GLU A 143 33.69 -56.95 19.67
C GLU A 143 34.35 -57.69 20.84
N ILE A 144 34.19 -57.20 22.08
CA ILE A 144 34.67 -57.90 23.28
C ILE A 144 33.97 -59.25 23.43
N ASN A 145 32.64 -59.29 23.31
CA ASN A 145 31.87 -60.53 23.39
C ASN A 145 32.27 -61.54 22.31
N LYS A 146 32.50 -61.07 21.09
CA LYS A 146 33.00 -61.90 19.98
C LYS A 146 34.38 -62.50 20.28
N MET A 147 35.32 -61.71 20.81
CA MET A 147 36.63 -62.21 21.23
C MET A 147 36.53 -63.23 22.36
N ALA A 148 35.68 -62.97 23.36
CA ALA A 148 35.45 -63.89 24.47
C ALA A 148 34.87 -65.23 24.00
N LEU A 149 33.87 -65.20 23.12
CA LEU A 149 33.27 -66.40 22.53
C LEU A 149 34.29 -67.18 21.69
N ASN A 150 35.08 -66.49 20.86
CA ASN A 150 36.15 -67.13 20.08
C ASN A 150 37.18 -67.83 20.99
N SER A 151 37.58 -67.19 22.10
CA SER A 151 38.49 -67.78 23.09
C SER A 151 37.90 -69.04 23.73
N GLN A 152 36.62 -69.02 24.11
CA GLN A 152 35.91 -70.20 24.62
C GLN A 152 35.86 -71.33 23.59
N LEU A 153 35.57 -71.02 22.33
CA LEU A 153 35.52 -72.00 21.23
C LEU A 153 36.89 -72.66 21.01
N VAL A 154 37.98 -71.88 20.99
CA VAL A 154 39.35 -72.41 20.92
C VAL A 154 39.65 -73.35 22.09
N LYS A 155 39.24 -72.99 23.31
CA LYS A 155 39.44 -73.81 24.51
C LYS A 155 38.64 -75.12 24.47
N ILE A 156 37.42 -75.10 23.94
CA ILE A 156 36.61 -76.32 23.74
C ILE A 156 37.26 -77.20 22.67
N ASN A 157 37.69 -76.62 21.55
CA ASN A 157 38.32 -77.35 20.47
C ASN A 157 39.61 -78.05 20.92
N SER A 158 40.48 -77.36 21.68
CA SER A 158 41.71 -77.97 22.21
C SER A 158 41.45 -79.07 23.24
N LYS A 159 40.42 -78.92 24.09
CA LYS A 159 39.98 -80.00 25.00
C LYS A 159 39.49 -81.23 24.22
N LEU A 160 38.65 -81.03 23.20
CA LEU A 160 38.12 -82.10 22.36
C LEU A 160 39.23 -82.82 21.59
N GLU A 161 40.20 -82.08 21.06
CA GLU A 161 41.35 -82.65 20.36
C GLU A 161 42.22 -83.47 21.31
N GLY A 162 42.47 -82.95 22.53
CA GLY A 162 43.21 -83.66 23.57
C GLY A 162 42.53 -84.97 24.01
N THR A 163 41.22 -84.93 24.27
CA THR A 163 40.46 -86.15 24.61
C THR A 163 40.44 -87.13 23.46
N SER A 164 40.24 -86.67 22.22
CA SER A 164 40.26 -87.54 21.03
C SER A 164 41.61 -88.22 20.86
N LYS A 165 42.73 -87.48 20.99
CA LYS A 165 44.09 -88.04 20.97
C LYS A 165 44.28 -89.12 22.04
N LEU A 166 43.79 -88.90 23.26
CA LEU A 166 43.86 -89.90 24.34
C LEU A 166 43.03 -91.15 24.00
N HIS A 167 41.82 -90.99 23.48
CA HIS A 167 40.98 -92.12 23.05
C HIS A 167 41.64 -92.92 21.93
N TYR A 168 42.16 -92.26 20.89
CA TYR A 168 42.90 -92.94 19.83
C TYR A 168 44.10 -93.71 20.37
N TRP A 169 44.84 -93.13 21.31
CA TRP A 169 45.95 -93.81 21.97
C TRP A 169 45.49 -95.05 22.77
N MET A 170 44.43 -94.94 23.57
CA MET A 170 43.84 -96.06 24.32
C MET A 170 43.28 -97.16 23.41
N PHE A 171 42.57 -96.81 22.34
CA PHE A 171 42.09 -97.80 21.37
C PHE A 171 43.24 -98.54 20.70
N GLY A 172 44.36 -97.87 20.43
CA GLY A 172 45.57 -98.50 19.92
C GLY A 172 46.14 -99.57 20.87
N THR A 173 46.19 -99.30 22.18
CA THR A 173 46.66 -100.29 23.17
C THR A 173 45.68 -101.46 23.30
N VAL A 174 44.37 -101.19 23.33
CA VAL A 174 43.32 -102.21 23.37
C VAL A 174 43.38 -103.12 22.14
N ILE A 175 43.46 -102.57 20.93
CA ILE A 175 43.58 -103.34 19.69
C ILE A 175 44.85 -104.21 19.72
N THR A 176 45.99 -103.66 20.15
CA THR A 176 47.26 -104.40 20.22
C THR A 176 47.17 -105.60 21.18
N LEU A 177 46.53 -105.42 22.34
CA LEU A 177 46.30 -106.50 23.31
C LEU A 177 45.37 -107.59 22.73
N PHE A 178 44.27 -107.21 22.07
CA PHE A 178 43.36 -108.16 21.42
C PHE A 178 44.05 -108.98 20.32
N VAL A 179 44.82 -108.34 19.45
CA VAL A 179 45.60 -109.03 18.39
C VAL A 179 46.62 -109.99 19.01
N GLY A 180 47.34 -109.56 20.05
CA GLY A 180 48.33 -110.41 20.75
C GLY A 180 47.71 -111.65 21.40
N MET A 181 46.56 -111.53 22.06
CA MET A 181 45.83 -112.68 22.61
C MET A 181 45.36 -113.64 21.50
N LEU A 182 44.82 -113.11 20.40
CA LEU A 182 44.30 -113.92 19.29
C LEU A 182 45.41 -114.71 18.58
N LEU A 183 46.57 -114.07 18.35
CA LEU A 183 47.78 -114.76 17.86
C LEU A 183 48.22 -115.88 18.82
N THR A 184 48.26 -115.60 20.12
CA THR A 184 48.62 -116.61 21.15
C THR A 184 47.66 -117.80 21.15
N LEU A 185 46.37 -117.57 20.88
CA LEU A 185 45.36 -118.63 20.77
C LEU A 185 45.45 -119.44 19.47
N ILE A 186 45.86 -118.84 18.34
CA ILE A 186 46.00 -119.53 17.05
C ILE A 186 47.25 -120.43 17.00
N PHE A 187 48.36 -119.99 17.62
CA PHE A 187 49.66 -120.69 17.55
C PHE A 187 49.93 -121.66 18.73
N LYS A 188 48.89 -122.03 19.48
CA LYS A 188 48.94 -122.99 20.60
C LYS A 188 48.16 -124.26 20.25
#